data_AF-A0A7Y3CT15-F1
#
_entry.id   AF-A0A7Y3CT15-F1
#
_cell.length_a   1.000
_cell.length_b   1.000
_cell.length_c   1.000
_cell.angle_alpha   90.00
_cell.angle_beta   90.00
_cell.angle_gamma   90.00
#
_symmetry.space_group_name_H-M   'P 1'
#
loop_
_entity.id
_entity.type
_entity.pdbx_description
1 polymer ?
#
loop_
_entity_poly.entity_id
_entity_poly.type
_entity_poly.pdbx_seq_one_letter_code
_entity_poly.pdbx_strand_id
1 'polypeptide(L)'
;MAAPEEPAMTRAKQRVEEVSAFFYHLMVFVFVGFFLILIDRMSEPNDRFAGLDWAFWIIIFWGMAVVGHGISVYFGESRIQKVYEEEKARERQPD
;
A
#
# COMPACT_ATOMS: atom_id res chain seq x y z
N MET A 1 32.89 5.76 -21.45
CA MET A 1 32.82 4.59 -20.54
C MET A 1 31.68 4.86 -19.57
N ALA A 2 30.47 4.42 -19.90
CA ALA A 2 29.38 4.39 -18.92
C ALA A 2 29.68 3.22 -17.98
N ALA A 3 29.73 3.49 -16.67
CA ALA A 3 29.90 2.45 -15.65
C ALA A 3 28.75 1.42 -15.79
N PRO A 4 28.99 0.13 -15.49
CA PRO A 4 27.91 -0.84 -15.50
C PRO A 4 26.82 -0.36 -14.53
N GLU A 5 25.61 -0.19 -15.05
CA GLU A 5 24.43 0.21 -14.28
C GLU A 5 24.12 -0.95 -13.31
N GLU A 6 24.71 -0.88 -12.11
CA GLU A 6 24.64 -1.92 -11.07
C GLU A 6 23.17 -2.23 -10.70
N PRO A 7 22.68 -3.46 -10.90
CA PRO A 7 21.27 -3.83 -10.64
C PRO A 7 20.85 -3.67 -9.17
N ALA A 8 21.81 -3.46 -8.26
CA ALA A 8 21.54 -3.14 -6.85
C ALA A 8 21.00 -1.71 -6.65
N MET A 9 21.39 -0.74 -7.48
CA MET A 9 21.00 0.67 -7.31
C MET A 9 19.56 0.93 -7.75
N THR A 10 19.07 0.23 -8.79
CA THR A 10 17.68 0.31 -9.24
C THR A 10 16.70 -0.31 -8.25
N ARG A 11 17.10 -1.37 -7.55
CA ARG A 11 16.27 -2.05 -6.54
C ARG A 11 16.01 -1.21 -5.29
N ALA A 12 17.04 -0.55 -4.78
CA ALA A 12 16.89 0.35 -3.64
C ALA A 12 15.95 1.52 -3.96
N LYS A 13 15.98 2.03 -5.20
CA LYS A 13 15.09 3.10 -5.66
C LYS A 13 13.63 2.64 -5.76
N GLN A 14 13.39 1.46 -6.32
CA GLN A 14 12.04 0.89 -6.43
C GLN A 14 11.38 0.66 -5.07
N ARG A 15 12.13 0.14 -4.08
CA ARG A 15 11.63 0.01 -2.70
C ARG A 15 11.19 1.34 -2.10
N VAL A 16 11.99 2.38 -2.29
CA VAL A 16 11.67 3.71 -1.75
C VAL A 16 10.41 4.26 -2.42
N GLU A 17 10.25 4.06 -3.72
CA GLU A 17 9.07 4.51 -4.47
C GLU A 17 7.78 3.79 -4.01
N GLU A 18 7.80 2.46 -3.86
CA GLU A 18 6.64 1.68 -3.41
C GLU A 18 6.23 2.01 -1.97
N VAL A 19 7.20 2.11 -1.05
CA VAL A 19 6.95 2.50 0.34
C VAL A 19 6.43 3.93 0.42
N SER A 20 6.97 4.84 -0.40
CA SER A 20 6.50 6.23 -0.46
C SER A 20 5.06 6.33 -0.99
N ALA A 21 4.73 5.55 -2.02
CA ALA A 21 3.38 5.47 -2.57
C ALA A 21 2.38 4.92 -1.54
N PHE A 22 2.76 3.91 -0.76
CA PHE A 22 1.95 3.41 0.36
C PHE A 22 1.75 4.47 1.44
N PHE A 23 2.82 5.18 1.82
CA PHE A 23 2.74 6.26 2.81
C PHE A 23 1.81 7.39 2.38
N TYR A 24 1.77 7.72 1.10
CA TYR A 24 0.81 8.68 0.56
C TYR A 24 -0.64 8.20 0.76
N HIS A 25 -0.95 6.95 0.43
CA HIS A 25 -2.28 6.37 0.65
C HIS A 25 -2.65 6.33 2.13
N LEU A 26 -1.71 5.98 3.01
CA LEU A 26 -1.92 5.99 4.46
C LEU A 26 -2.18 7.41 4.99
N MET A 27 -1.43 8.41 4.52
CA MET A 27 -1.65 9.81 4.88
C MET A 27 -3.04 10.27 4.43
N VAL A 28 -3.42 10.02 3.18
CA VAL A 28 -4.75 10.37 2.66
C VAL A 28 -5.84 9.69 3.49
N PHE A 29 -5.67 8.42 3.84
CA PHE A 29 -6.61 7.70 4.71
C PHE A 29 -6.78 8.36 6.08
N VAL A 30 -5.68 8.76 6.74
CA VAL A 30 -5.73 9.43 8.04
C VAL A 30 -6.39 10.82 7.93
N PHE A 31 -6.02 11.62 6.93
CA PHE A 31 -6.60 12.93 6.71
C PHE A 31 -8.10 12.84 6.40
N VAL A 32 -8.49 12.02 5.42
CA VAL A 32 -9.89 11.84 5.04
C VAL A 32 -10.70 11.24 6.18
N GLY A 33 -10.16 10.24 6.89
CA GLY A 33 -10.80 9.65 8.07
C GLY A 33 -11.05 10.67 9.19
N PHE A 34 -10.09 11.55 9.45
CA PHE A 34 -10.25 12.65 10.40
C PHE A 34 -11.37 13.62 9.96
N PHE A 35 -11.38 14.04 8.70
CA PHE A 35 -12.44 14.91 8.17
C PHE A 35 -13.81 14.24 8.19
N LEU A 36 -13.91 12.95 7.89
CA LEU A 36 -15.17 12.19 7.93
C LEU A 36 -15.75 12.16 9.34
N ILE A 37 -14.93 11.89 10.37
CA ILE A 37 -15.36 11.95 11.78
C ILE A 37 -15.80 13.37 12.15
N LEU A 38 -15.10 14.38 11.66
CA LEU A 38 -15.45 15.79 11.94
C LEU A 38 -16.80 16.17 11.34
N ILE A 39 -17.06 15.77 10.09
CA ILE A 39 -18.33 15.99 9.38
C ILE A 39 -19.44 15.23 10.09
N ASP A 40 -19.22 13.96 10.41
CA ASP A 40 -20.20 13.12 11.12
C ASP A 40 -20.60 13.73 12.47
N ARG A 41 -19.65 14.32 13.20
CA ARG A 41 -19.92 15.00 14.48
C ARG A 41 -20.65 16.34 14.34
N MET A 42 -20.46 17.03 13.21
CA MET A 42 -21.10 18.31 12.89
C MET A 42 -22.49 18.13 12.26
N SER A 43 -22.71 17.02 11.55
CA SER A 43 -24.02 16.66 11.00
C SER A 43 -24.98 16.28 12.11
N GLU A 44 -26.24 16.73 12.00
CA GLU A 44 -27.27 16.42 13.00
C GLU A 44 -27.53 14.89 13.09
N PRO A 45 -28.02 14.37 14.23
CA PRO A 45 -28.07 12.93 14.55
C PRO A 45 -28.95 12.04 13.65
N ASN A 46 -29.47 12.57 12.55
CA ASN A 46 -30.48 11.93 11.70
C ASN A 46 -29.90 10.90 10.71
N ASP A 47 -28.59 10.94 10.45
CA ASP A 47 -27.92 10.05 9.48
C ASP A 47 -27.31 8.79 10.13
N ARG A 48 -27.91 8.30 11.22
CA ARG A 48 -27.51 7.05 11.89
C ARG A 48 -27.97 5.84 11.08
N PHE A 49 -27.15 5.35 10.17
CA PHE A 49 -27.41 4.09 9.48
C PHE A 49 -27.11 2.90 10.42
N ALA A 50 -28.15 2.20 10.87
CA ALA A 50 -28.07 1.03 11.77
C ALA A 50 -27.50 1.29 13.19
N GLY A 51 -27.58 2.53 13.69
CA GLY A 51 -27.10 2.88 15.04
C GLY A 51 -25.59 3.07 15.17
N LEU A 52 -24.88 3.06 14.04
CA LEU A 52 -23.45 3.38 13.92
C LEU A 52 -23.29 4.63 13.05
N ASP A 53 -22.31 5.45 13.38
CA ASP A 53 -21.96 6.65 12.63
C ASP A 53 -21.50 6.25 11.21
N TRP A 54 -22.10 6.85 10.17
CA TRP A 54 -21.86 6.44 8.77
C TRP A 54 -20.37 6.57 8.37
N ALA A 55 -19.66 7.52 8.98
CA ALA A 55 -18.22 7.70 8.80
C ALA A 55 -17.41 6.48 9.24
N PHE A 56 -17.83 5.77 10.29
CA PHE A 56 -17.13 4.56 10.77
C PHE A 56 -17.13 3.45 9.74
N TRP A 57 -18.24 3.26 9.01
CA TRP A 57 -18.32 2.26 7.94
C TRP A 57 -17.34 2.53 6.81
N ILE A 58 -17.21 3.80 6.39
CA ILE A 58 -16.26 4.21 5.37
C ILE A 58 -14.83 3.96 5.85
N ILE A 59 -14.51 4.35 7.08
CA ILE A 59 -13.18 4.17 7.69
C ILE A 59 -12.82 2.68 7.80
N ILE A 60 -13.76 1.81 8.19
CA ILE A 60 -13.50 0.36 8.28
C ILE A 60 -13.25 -0.23 6.89
N PHE A 61 -14.09 0.09 5.91
CA PHE A 61 -13.96 -0.47 4.56
C PHE A 61 -12.68 -0.01 3.88
N TRP A 62 -12.36 1.28 3.98
CA TRP A 62 -11.10 1.83 3.48
C TRP A 62 -9.90 1.34 4.28
N GLY A 63 -10.04 1.19 5.60
CA GLY A 63 -9.00 0.65 6.47
C GLY A 63 -8.58 -0.75 6.04
N MET A 64 -9.55 -1.62 5.70
CA MET A 64 -9.25 -2.95 5.16
C MET A 64 -8.51 -2.87 3.82
N ALA A 65 -8.87 -1.94 2.93
CA ALA A 65 -8.17 -1.75 1.66
C ALA A 65 -6.70 -1.30 1.87
N VAL A 66 -6.46 -0.37 2.79
CA VAL A 66 -5.11 0.11 3.14
C VAL A 66 -4.28 -1.00 3.77
N VAL A 67 -4.85 -1.79 4.70
CA VAL A 67 -4.18 -2.95 5.29
C VAL A 67 -3.81 -3.98 4.23
N GLY A 68 -4.73 -4.29 3.31
CA GLY A 68 -4.46 -5.19 2.18
C GLY A 68 -3.32 -4.68 1.29
N HIS A 69 -3.29 -3.37 1.00
CA HIS A 69 -2.21 -2.76 0.23
C HIS A 69 -0.87 -2.82 0.98
N GLY A 70 -0.86 -2.56 2.29
CA GLY A 70 0.33 -2.68 3.12
C GLY A 70 0.89 -4.11 3.16
N ILE A 71 0.01 -5.11 3.27
CA ILE A 71 0.39 -6.53 3.16
C ILE A 71 0.96 -6.81 1.77
N SER A 72 0.34 -6.29 0.69
CA SER A 72 0.84 -6.47 -0.68
C SER A 72 2.23 -5.85 -0.89
N VAL A 73 2.48 -4.65 -0.38
CA VAL A 73 3.80 -4.00 -0.47
C VAL A 73 4.84 -4.77 0.36
N TYR A 74 4.47 -5.26 1.54
CA TYR A 74 5.41 -5.98 2.42
C TYR A 74 5.69 -7.43 1.96
N PHE A 75 4.68 -8.15 1.48
CA PHE A 75 4.79 -9.57 1.10
C PHE A 75 4.90 -9.80 -0.42
N GLY A 76 4.37 -8.91 -1.26
CA GLY A 76 4.42 -9.04 -2.72
C GLY A 76 5.84 -9.03 -3.26
N GLU A 77 6.74 -8.30 -2.60
CA GLU A 77 8.17 -8.27 -2.94
C GLU A 77 8.81 -9.67 -2.80
N SER A 78 8.41 -10.46 -1.79
CA SER A 78 8.94 -11.81 -1.59
C SER A 78 8.56 -12.79 -2.72
N ARG A 79 7.42 -12.57 -3.39
CA ARG A 79 6.91 -13.43 -4.46
C ARG A 79 7.58 -13.07 -5.79
N ILE A 80 7.68 -11.77 -6.09
CA ILE A 80 8.35 -11.28 -7.30
C ILE A 80 9.85 -11.61 -7.24
N GLN A 81 10.47 -11.48 -6.07
CA GLN A 81 11.88 -11.83 -5.88
C GLN A 81 12.14 -13.33 -6.07
N LYS A 82 11.28 -14.20 -5.55
CA LYS A 82 11.39 -15.66 -5.78
C LYS A 82 11.31 -16.02 -7.26
N VAL A 83 10.35 -15.44 -7.99
CA VAL A 83 10.21 -15.70 -9.44
C VAL A 83 11.45 -15.22 -10.19
N TYR A 84 11.98 -14.05 -9.85
CA TYR A 84 13.18 -13.51 -10.50
C TYR A 84 14.44 -14.32 -10.18
N GLU A 85 14.56 -14.83 -8.96
CA GLU A 85 15.66 -15.74 -8.56
C GLU A 85 15.55 -17.09 -9.26
N GLU A 86 14.33 -17.64 -9.42
CA GLU A 86 14.06 -18.88 -10.16
C GLU A 86 14.37 -18.75 -11.66
N GLU A 87 13.97 -17.65 -12.32
CA GLU A 87 14.31 -17.39 -13.72
C GLU A 87 15.82 -17.30 -13.94
N LYS A 88 16.54 -16.56 -13.08
CA LYS A 88 18.01 -16.48 -13.17
C LYS A 88 18.72 -17.79 -12.86
N ALA A 89 18.16 -18.63 -12.00
CA ALA A 89 18.71 -19.96 -11.74
C ALA A 89 18.59 -20.87 -12.98
N ARG A 90 17.50 -20.71 -13.73
CA ARG A 90 17.22 -21.46 -14.96
C ARG A 90 18.05 -20.98 -16.16
N GLU A 91 18.37 -19.70 -16.25
CA GLU A 91 19.31 -19.18 -17.27
C GLU A 91 20.76 -19.61 -17.04
N ARG A 92 21.17 -19.84 -15.78
CA ARG A 92 22.56 -20.20 -15.43
C ARG A 92 22.85 -21.70 -15.55
N GLN A 93 21.83 -22.53 -15.80
CA GLN A 93 21.99 -23.92 -16.24
C GLN A 93 21.75 -23.98 -17.75
N PRO A 94 22.77 -23.72 -18.59
CA PRO A 94 22.71 -24.19 -19.96
C PRO A 94 22.84 -25.72 -19.92
N ASP A 95 21.86 -26.38 -20.52
CA ASP A 95 21.85 -27.83 -20.80
C ASP A 95 23.03 -28.23 -21.71
#